data_AF-F4GE67-F1
#
_entry.id   AF-F4GE67-F1
#
_cell.length_a   1.000
_cell.length_b   1.000
_cell.length_c   1.000
_cell.angle_alpha   90.00
_cell.angle_beta   90.00
_cell.angle_gamma   90.00
#
_symmetry.space_group_name_H-M   'P 1'
#
loop_
_entity.id
_entity.type
_entity.pdbx_description
1 polymer ?
#
loop_
_entity_poly.entity_id
_entity_poly.type
_entity_poly.pdbx_seq_one_letter_code
_entity_poly.pdbx_strand_id
1 'polypeptide(L)'
;MEPYLFYGVVLPERAQLTLQFSVGFSHIASGVEGTAKVSIILNQVAVTVESEHKWGIFDLRNVVKNIVQNHLAMVGYLMGYAYDFEVTRVLNQGREIDYVFGIDIPCLTERNKKIDLGVALASLREKTAGENGVFLNRCFSDLASSMKHADDTAFYCYRAIESLRHHCAAVHGLSDANKTTQWEKFRQVSGCTEEVLRQIKVAADPLRHGEVLGGSSEDREKLFMATWDVVDGYLRGV
;
A
#
# COMPACT_ATOMS: atom_id res chain seq x y z
N MET A 1 -28.13 8.56 12.64
CA MET A 1 -26.91 8.03 13.31
C MET A 1 -25.91 9.17 13.37
N GLU A 2 -25.14 9.33 14.44
CA GLU A 2 -24.15 10.40 14.49
C GLU A 2 -23.03 10.16 13.46
N PRO A 3 -22.60 11.17 12.71
CA PRO A 3 -21.59 10.98 11.67
C PRO A 3 -20.21 10.62 12.23
N TYR A 4 -19.38 10.00 11.39
CA TYR A 4 -17.95 9.89 11.67
C TYR A 4 -17.26 11.13 11.14
N LEU A 5 -16.38 11.71 11.95
CA LEU A 5 -15.57 12.86 11.55
C LEU A 5 -14.11 12.43 11.45
N PHE A 6 -13.57 12.45 10.25
CA PHE A 6 -12.18 12.15 9.97
C PHE A 6 -11.38 13.42 9.75
N TYR A 7 -10.13 13.38 10.19
CA TYR A 7 -9.16 14.44 9.97
C TYR A 7 -7.95 13.89 9.23
N GLY A 8 -7.27 14.78 8.52
CA GLY A 8 -6.06 14.43 7.80
C GLY A 8 -5.37 15.63 7.17
N VAL A 9 -4.37 15.35 6.35
CA VAL A 9 -3.59 16.37 5.66
C VAL A 9 -3.34 15.98 4.21
N VAL A 10 -3.44 16.96 3.31
CA VAL A 10 -3.00 16.84 1.92
C VAL A 10 -1.51 17.16 1.83
N LEU A 11 -0.73 16.26 1.26
CA LEU A 11 0.70 16.43 1.04
C LEU A 11 1.00 16.64 -0.46
N PRO A 12 2.06 17.37 -0.83
CA PRO A 12 2.93 18.12 0.06
C PRO A 12 2.33 19.48 0.46
N GLU A 13 2.55 19.90 1.71
CA GLU A 13 2.01 21.17 2.25
C GLU A 13 2.50 22.44 1.54
N ARG A 14 3.63 22.35 0.82
CA ARG A 14 4.17 23.46 0.01
C ARG A 14 3.29 23.84 -1.18
N ALA A 15 2.38 22.94 -1.60
CA ALA A 15 1.39 23.21 -2.63
C ALA A 15 0.03 23.31 -1.94
N GLN A 16 -0.38 24.55 -1.65
CA GLN A 16 -1.58 24.80 -0.87
C GLN A 16 -2.85 24.49 -1.66
N LEU A 17 -3.80 23.84 -1.01
CA LEU A 17 -5.07 23.44 -1.57
C LEU A 17 -6.19 23.82 -0.60
N THR A 18 -7.23 24.47 -1.14
CA THR A 18 -8.48 24.75 -0.43
C THR A 18 -9.64 24.45 -1.37
N LEU A 19 -10.47 23.49 -0.99
CA LEU A 19 -11.61 23.03 -1.77
C LEU A 19 -12.64 22.33 -0.88
N GLN A 20 -13.88 22.30 -1.33
CA GLN A 20 -14.98 21.61 -0.65
C GLN A 20 -15.80 20.85 -1.66
N PHE A 21 -16.21 19.63 -1.31
CA PHE A 21 -17.10 18.83 -2.14
C PHE A 21 -17.91 17.86 -1.28
N SER A 22 -18.96 17.30 -1.88
CA SER A 22 -19.77 16.24 -1.29
C SER A 22 -19.98 15.15 -2.32
N VAL A 23 -19.91 13.89 -1.89
CA VAL A 23 -20.05 12.73 -2.78
C VAL A 23 -20.80 11.62 -2.08
N GLY A 24 -21.77 11.03 -2.77
CA GLY A 24 -22.37 9.76 -2.39
C GLY A 24 -21.45 8.62 -2.82
N PHE A 25 -21.31 7.59 -1.99
CA PHE A 25 -20.47 6.44 -2.28
C PHE A 25 -21.20 5.13 -1.96
N SER A 26 -20.78 4.06 -2.62
CA SER A 26 -21.15 2.69 -2.30
C SER A 26 -19.87 1.88 -2.17
N HIS A 27 -19.70 1.18 -1.05
CA HIS A 27 -18.52 0.38 -0.79
C HIS A 27 -18.58 -0.94 -1.56
N ILE A 28 -17.60 -1.16 -2.42
CA ILE A 28 -17.62 -2.20 -3.46
C ILE A 28 -17.81 -3.61 -2.87
N ALA A 29 -17.14 -3.92 -1.75
CA ALA A 29 -17.21 -5.26 -1.18
C ALA A 29 -18.50 -5.53 -0.38
N SER A 30 -19.09 -4.51 0.25
CA SER A 30 -20.26 -4.69 1.15
C SER A 30 -21.57 -4.13 0.59
N GLY A 31 -21.53 -3.37 -0.49
CA GLY A 31 -22.67 -2.61 -1.04
C GLY A 31 -23.17 -1.48 -0.14
N VAL A 32 -22.49 -1.21 0.99
CA VAL A 32 -22.93 -0.21 1.96
C VAL A 32 -22.80 1.19 1.37
N GLU A 33 -23.88 1.96 1.47
CA GLU A 33 -23.94 3.32 0.98
C GLU A 33 -23.68 4.36 2.07
N GLY A 34 -23.25 5.54 1.64
CA GLY A 34 -23.07 6.69 2.51
C GLY A 34 -22.83 7.97 1.73
N THR A 35 -22.78 9.09 2.45
CA THR A 35 -22.39 10.39 1.92
C THR A 35 -21.17 10.89 2.68
N ALA A 36 -20.17 11.37 1.94
CA ALA A 36 -19.01 12.04 2.49
C ALA A 36 -19.04 13.52 2.12
N LYS A 37 -18.89 14.40 3.12
CA LYS A 37 -18.69 15.84 2.95
C LYS A 37 -17.24 16.16 3.30
N VAL A 38 -16.48 16.65 2.33
CA VAL A 38 -15.04 16.89 2.45
C VAL A 38 -14.78 18.39 2.43
N SER A 39 -14.01 18.86 3.39
CA SER A 39 -13.47 20.22 3.42
C SER A 39 -11.96 20.17 3.55
N ILE A 40 -11.26 20.76 2.59
CA ILE A 40 -9.82 20.95 2.60
C ILE A 40 -9.58 22.45 2.74
N ILE A 41 -8.87 22.87 3.79
CA ILE A 41 -8.53 24.28 4.05
C ILE A 41 -7.04 24.33 4.36
N LEU A 42 -6.26 24.99 3.51
CA LEU A 42 -4.79 25.05 3.63
C LEU A 42 -4.19 23.65 3.91
N ASN A 43 -4.59 22.67 3.10
CA ASN A 43 -4.21 21.26 3.17
C ASN A 43 -4.74 20.49 4.40
N GLN A 44 -5.34 21.15 5.38
CA GLN A 44 -6.00 20.47 6.49
C GLN A 44 -7.34 19.92 6.00
N VAL A 45 -7.57 18.63 6.21
CA VAL A 45 -8.77 17.93 5.73
C VAL A 45 -9.67 17.59 6.91
N ALA A 46 -10.95 17.90 6.76
CA ALA A 46 -12.03 17.37 7.58
C ALA A 46 -13.03 16.64 6.65
N VAL A 47 -13.40 15.41 7.02
CA VAL A 47 -14.38 14.61 6.29
C VAL A 47 -15.48 14.15 7.23
N THR A 48 -16.71 14.55 6.95
CA THR A 48 -17.89 14.06 7.65
C THR A 48 -18.51 12.93 6.84
N VAL A 49 -18.63 11.74 7.43
CA VAL A 49 -19.28 10.58 6.81
C VAL A 49 -20.61 10.29 7.48
N GLU A 50 -21.66 10.29 6.69
CA GLU A 50 -23.03 9.91 7.06
C GLU A 50 -23.36 8.57 6.41
N SER A 51 -23.69 7.56 7.22
CA SER A 51 -24.09 6.22 6.75
C SER A 51 -25.00 5.58 7.80
N GLU A 52 -25.97 4.79 7.36
CA GLU A 52 -26.82 4.00 8.26
C GLU A 52 -26.10 2.75 8.80
N HIS A 53 -24.93 2.42 8.23
CA HIS A 53 -24.15 1.26 8.62
C HIS A 53 -23.15 1.58 9.74
N LYS A 54 -22.95 0.61 10.64
CA LYS A 54 -21.93 0.68 11.69
C LYS A 54 -20.59 0.19 11.16
N TRP A 55 -19.74 1.15 10.79
CA TRP A 55 -18.43 0.86 10.23
C TRP A 55 -17.39 0.41 11.27
N GLY A 56 -16.49 -0.46 10.85
CA GLY A 56 -15.16 -0.59 11.44
C GLY A 56 -14.30 0.63 11.06
N ILE A 57 -13.62 1.24 12.03
CA ILE A 57 -12.92 2.51 11.80
C ILE A 57 -11.78 2.40 10.78
N PHE A 58 -11.15 1.23 10.66
CA PHE A 58 -10.07 0.98 9.71
C PHE A 58 -10.59 0.83 8.27
N ASP A 59 -11.72 0.15 8.10
CA ASP A 59 -12.35 0.02 6.79
C ASP A 59 -12.87 1.38 6.32
N LEU A 60 -13.53 2.13 7.21
CA LEU A 60 -14.03 3.45 6.86
C LEU A 60 -12.91 4.47 6.63
N ARG A 61 -11.77 4.34 7.31
CA ARG A 61 -10.56 5.12 6.99
C ARG A 61 -10.12 4.89 5.54
N ASN A 62 -10.13 3.65 5.06
CA ASN A 62 -9.75 3.34 3.68
C ASN A 62 -10.76 3.94 2.69
N VAL A 63 -12.07 3.86 2.98
CA VAL A 63 -13.12 4.53 2.19
C VAL A 63 -12.88 6.04 2.10
N VAL A 64 -12.67 6.71 3.24
CA VAL A 64 -12.38 8.15 3.30
C VAL A 64 -11.12 8.49 2.53
N LYS A 65 -10.06 7.69 2.70
CA LYS A 65 -8.80 7.85 1.98
C LYS A 65 -9.01 7.81 0.46
N ASN A 66 -9.73 6.80 -0.03
CA ASN A 66 -10.02 6.64 -1.45
C ASN A 66 -10.86 7.78 -2.02
N ILE A 67 -11.89 8.23 -1.29
CA ILE A 67 -12.73 9.36 -1.70
C ILE A 67 -11.88 10.62 -1.92
N VAL A 68 -11.04 10.97 -0.94
CA VAL A 68 -10.21 12.18 -1.02
C VAL A 68 -9.10 12.00 -2.06
N GLN A 69 -8.40 10.87 -2.08
CA GLN A 69 -7.33 10.60 -3.04
C GLN A 69 -7.84 10.62 -4.49
N ASN A 70 -9.01 10.07 -4.78
CA ASN A 70 -9.60 10.13 -6.11
C ASN A 70 -9.88 11.57 -6.55
N HIS A 71 -10.37 12.41 -5.65
CA HIS A 71 -10.57 13.83 -5.94
C HIS A 71 -9.23 14.56 -6.16
N LEU A 72 -8.23 14.27 -5.33
CA LEU A 72 -6.87 14.82 -5.49
C LEU A 72 -6.21 14.34 -6.79
N ALA A 73 -6.48 13.13 -7.25
CA ALA A 73 -6.01 12.62 -8.53
C ALA A 73 -6.62 13.39 -9.70
N MET A 74 -7.90 13.77 -9.62
CA MET A 74 -8.52 14.66 -10.62
C MET A 74 -7.84 16.04 -10.62
N VAL A 75 -7.57 16.61 -9.44
CA VAL A 75 -6.80 17.86 -9.32
C VAL A 75 -5.41 17.69 -9.93
N GLY A 76 -4.76 16.56 -9.67
CA GLY A 76 -3.44 16.24 -10.19
C GLY A 76 -3.40 16.12 -11.70
N TYR A 77 -4.41 15.49 -12.30
CA TYR A 77 -4.60 15.45 -13.76
C TYR A 77 -4.76 16.85 -14.35
N LEU A 78 -5.54 17.72 -13.72
CA LEU A 78 -5.81 19.07 -14.22
C LEU A 78 -4.60 20.01 -14.05
N MET A 79 -3.84 19.86 -12.97
CA MET A 79 -2.81 20.84 -12.56
C MET A 79 -1.37 20.33 -12.68
N GLY A 80 -1.18 19.04 -12.97
CA GLY A 80 0.15 18.42 -12.94
C GLY A 80 0.72 18.24 -11.52
N TYR A 81 -0.15 18.13 -10.51
CA TYR A 81 0.26 17.97 -9.11
C TYR A 81 0.12 16.52 -8.65
N ALA A 82 1.14 16.02 -7.95
CA ALA A 82 1.10 14.71 -7.31
C ALA A 82 0.78 14.88 -5.83
N TYR A 83 -0.48 15.16 -5.51
CA TYR A 83 -0.94 15.22 -4.12
C TYR A 83 -1.07 13.82 -3.52
N ASP A 84 -0.80 13.72 -2.22
CA ASP A 84 -1.12 12.55 -1.38
C ASP A 84 -2.03 12.98 -0.22
N PHE A 85 -2.65 12.02 0.46
CA PHE A 85 -3.56 12.27 1.56
C PHE A 85 -3.32 11.28 2.70
N GLU A 86 -3.12 11.83 3.89
CA GLU A 86 -2.95 11.06 5.12
C GLU A 86 -4.12 11.32 6.06
N VAL A 87 -4.86 10.25 6.39
CA VAL A 87 -5.91 10.27 7.42
C VAL A 87 -5.25 10.07 8.78
N THR A 88 -5.42 11.01 9.70
CA THR A 88 -4.72 11.04 10.99
C THR A 88 -5.60 10.70 12.18
N ARG A 89 -6.91 10.99 12.13
CA ARG A 89 -7.83 10.76 13.27
C ARG A 89 -9.26 10.50 12.82
N VAL A 90 -10.01 9.78 13.65
CA VAL A 90 -11.47 9.65 13.54
C VAL A 90 -12.15 9.93 14.88
N LEU A 91 -13.30 10.60 14.83
CA LEU A 91 -14.20 10.84 15.95
C LEU A 91 -15.61 10.32 15.64
N ASN A 92 -16.31 9.79 16.65
CA ASN A 92 -17.76 9.58 16.66
C ASN A 92 -18.25 9.59 18.11
N GLN A 93 -18.95 10.63 18.55
CA GLN A 93 -19.24 10.81 20.00
C GLN A 93 -20.22 9.77 20.50
N GLY A 94 -21.28 9.47 19.74
CA GLY A 94 -22.30 8.49 20.08
C GLY A 94 -21.79 7.05 20.17
N ARG A 95 -20.56 6.78 19.71
CA ARG A 95 -19.86 5.50 19.85
C ARG A 95 -18.62 5.57 20.75
N GLU A 96 -18.35 6.72 21.37
CA GLU A 96 -17.14 6.97 22.17
C GLU A 96 -15.84 6.68 21.38
N ILE A 97 -15.85 6.94 20.08
CA ILE A 97 -14.68 6.74 19.22
C ILE A 97 -13.89 8.04 19.19
N ASP A 98 -12.65 7.97 19.65
CA ASP A 98 -11.60 8.95 19.43
C ASP A 98 -10.28 8.21 19.19
N TYR A 99 -9.86 8.12 17.94
CA TYR A 99 -8.74 7.27 17.54
C TYR A 99 -7.80 7.99 16.58
N VAL A 100 -6.51 7.98 16.90
CA VAL A 100 -5.43 8.50 16.06
C VAL A 100 -4.80 7.33 15.29
N PHE A 101 -4.78 7.44 13.97
CA PHE A 101 -4.19 6.41 13.11
C PHE A 101 -2.66 6.56 13.08
N GLY A 102 -1.97 5.44 13.31
CA GLY A 102 -0.56 5.30 12.99
C GLY A 102 -0.33 4.95 11.51
N ILE A 103 0.95 4.89 11.13
CA ILE A 103 1.40 4.45 9.81
C ILE A 103 1.77 2.96 9.77
N ASP A 104 1.70 2.29 10.91
CA ASP A 104 2.11 0.91 11.07
C ASP A 104 1.17 -0.05 10.34
N ILE A 105 1.76 -1.11 9.78
CA ILE A 105 1.06 -2.32 9.36
C ILE A 105 1.29 -3.35 10.47
N PRO A 106 0.27 -3.66 11.30
CA PRO A 106 0.48 -4.40 12.55
C PRO A 106 1.23 -5.72 12.41
N CYS A 107 0.92 -6.52 11.39
CA CYS A 107 1.60 -7.79 11.16
C CYS A 107 3.11 -7.61 10.85
N LEU A 108 3.47 -6.55 10.13
CA LEU A 108 4.86 -6.24 9.77
C LEU A 108 5.62 -5.60 10.94
N THR A 109 4.99 -4.71 11.70
CA THR A 109 5.62 -4.11 12.88
C THR A 109 5.83 -5.14 13.97
N GLU A 110 4.86 -6.04 14.20
CA GLU A 110 4.99 -7.18 15.12
C GLU A 110 6.16 -8.08 14.73
N ARG A 111 6.19 -8.51 13.47
CA ARG A 111 7.27 -9.34 12.89
C ARG A 111 8.65 -8.71 13.11
N ASN A 112 8.75 -7.39 12.96
CA ASN A 112 10.01 -6.66 12.95
C ASN A 112 10.39 -6.03 14.30
N LYS A 113 9.67 -6.32 15.40
CA LYS A 113 9.88 -5.72 16.73
C LYS A 113 11.31 -5.79 17.27
N LYS A 114 12.09 -6.79 16.85
CA LYS A 114 13.44 -7.05 17.36
C LYS A 114 14.56 -6.61 16.41
N ILE A 115 14.23 -5.94 15.30
CA ILE A 115 15.23 -5.50 14.32
C ILE A 115 16.04 -4.33 14.91
N ASP A 116 17.37 -4.47 14.91
CA ASP A 116 18.26 -3.32 15.05
C ASP A 116 18.30 -2.57 13.72
N LEU A 117 17.67 -1.40 13.70
CA LEU A 117 17.52 -0.59 12.49
C LEU A 117 18.87 -0.15 11.90
N GLY A 118 19.84 0.20 12.75
CA GLY A 118 21.14 0.68 12.30
C GLY A 118 21.92 -0.40 11.57
N VAL A 119 21.97 -1.60 12.17
CA VAL A 119 22.63 -2.78 11.59
C VAL A 119 21.92 -3.24 10.31
N ALA A 120 20.59 -3.32 10.34
CA ALA A 120 19.81 -3.75 9.18
C ALA A 120 19.97 -2.79 7.99
N LEU A 121 19.92 -1.47 8.22
CA LEU A 121 20.12 -0.48 7.16
C LEU A 121 21.53 -0.51 6.57
N ALA A 122 22.56 -0.72 7.40
CA ALA A 122 23.93 -0.86 6.90
C ALA A 122 24.04 -2.05 5.93
N SER A 123 23.52 -3.22 6.32
CA SER A 123 23.48 -4.41 5.47
C SER A 123 22.71 -4.19 4.16
N LEU A 124 21.56 -3.53 4.22
CA LEU A 124 20.77 -3.23 3.01
C LEU A 124 21.50 -2.26 2.08
N ARG A 125 22.18 -1.23 2.61
CA ARG A 125 22.94 -0.26 1.78
C ARG A 125 24.05 -0.92 0.98
N GLU A 126 24.73 -1.90 1.56
CA GLU A 126 25.76 -2.66 0.84
C GLU A 126 25.16 -3.42 -0.35
N LYS A 127 23.99 -4.03 -0.17
CA LYS A 127 23.29 -4.78 -1.22
C LYS A 127 22.72 -3.87 -2.31
N THR A 128 22.27 -2.67 -1.97
CA THR A 128 21.68 -1.72 -2.93
C THR A 128 22.71 -0.85 -3.67
N ALA A 129 24.01 -1.05 -3.44
CA ALA A 129 25.07 -0.38 -4.17
C ALA A 129 25.30 -1.00 -5.56
N GLY A 130 25.89 -0.22 -6.47
CA GLY A 130 26.28 -0.69 -7.81
C GLY A 130 25.13 -0.71 -8.83
N GLU A 131 25.45 -1.17 -10.04
CA GLU A 131 24.56 -1.11 -11.22
C GLU A 131 23.23 -1.84 -11.00
N ASN A 132 23.27 -3.02 -10.36
CA ASN A 132 22.08 -3.84 -10.13
C ASN A 132 21.25 -3.40 -8.92
N GLY A 133 21.80 -2.56 -8.03
CA GLY A 133 21.13 -2.11 -6.81
C GLY A 133 19.80 -1.39 -7.05
N VAL A 134 19.60 -0.83 -8.25
CA VAL A 134 18.33 -0.24 -8.68
C VAL A 134 17.12 -1.18 -8.54
N PHE A 135 17.31 -2.48 -8.75
CA PHE A 135 16.23 -3.46 -8.63
C PHE A 135 15.79 -3.69 -7.18
N LEU A 136 16.75 -3.70 -6.24
CA LEU A 136 16.45 -3.77 -4.82
C LEU A 136 15.77 -2.49 -4.34
N ASN A 137 16.25 -1.31 -4.77
CA ASN A 137 15.60 -0.04 -4.46
C ASN A 137 14.15 0.03 -4.99
N ARG A 138 13.90 -0.51 -6.20
CA ARG A 138 12.52 -0.65 -6.73
C ARG A 138 11.68 -1.59 -5.89
N CYS A 139 12.23 -2.75 -5.50
CA CYS A 139 11.55 -3.67 -4.59
C CYS A 139 11.13 -2.96 -3.29
N PHE A 140 12.04 -2.26 -2.61
CA PHE A 140 11.70 -1.56 -1.37
C PHE A 140 10.68 -0.42 -1.57
N SER A 141 10.77 0.29 -2.69
CA SER A 141 9.77 1.32 -3.04
C SER A 141 8.39 0.71 -3.27
N ASP A 142 8.33 -0.44 -3.95
CA ASP A 142 7.08 -1.19 -4.17
C ASP A 142 6.50 -1.71 -2.87
N LEU A 143 7.32 -2.24 -1.95
CA LEU A 143 6.88 -2.63 -0.62
C LEU A 143 6.33 -1.43 0.18
N ALA A 144 6.92 -0.24 0.05
CA ALA A 144 6.38 0.97 0.67
C ALA A 144 5.04 1.38 0.04
N SER A 145 4.91 1.29 -1.29
CA SER A 145 3.66 1.56 -2.00
C SER A 145 2.55 0.57 -1.62
N SER A 146 2.87 -0.72 -1.45
CA SER A 146 1.88 -1.73 -1.04
C SER A 146 1.31 -1.46 0.35
N MET A 147 2.11 -0.88 1.27
CA MET A 147 1.62 -0.44 2.59
C MET A 147 0.71 0.79 2.48
N LYS A 148 0.98 1.70 1.54
CA LYS A 148 0.21 2.95 1.36
C LYS A 148 -1.11 2.78 0.61
N HIS A 149 -1.15 1.92 -0.40
CA HIS A 149 -2.30 1.76 -1.30
C HIS A 149 -3.00 0.43 -1.02
N ALA A 150 -4.06 0.47 -0.22
CA ALA A 150 -4.76 -0.75 0.23
C ALA A 150 -5.32 -1.55 -0.97
N ASP A 151 -5.98 -0.87 -1.91
CA ASP A 151 -6.61 -1.51 -3.07
C ASP A 151 -5.58 -2.10 -4.05
N ASP A 152 -4.36 -1.56 -4.09
CA ASP A 152 -3.28 -1.99 -4.99
C ASP A 152 -2.22 -2.86 -4.30
N THR A 153 -2.50 -3.38 -3.10
CA THR A 153 -1.47 -4.07 -2.30
C THR A 153 -0.86 -5.25 -3.05
N ALA A 154 -1.69 -6.11 -3.63
CA ALA A 154 -1.21 -7.30 -4.36
C ALA A 154 -0.38 -6.90 -5.60
N PHE A 155 -0.81 -5.86 -6.33
CA PHE A 155 -0.07 -5.32 -7.47
C PHE A 155 1.37 -4.96 -7.10
N TYR A 156 1.51 -4.12 -6.07
CA TYR A 156 2.82 -3.65 -5.61
C TYR A 156 3.66 -4.80 -5.02
N CYS A 157 3.06 -5.71 -4.24
CA CYS A 157 3.75 -6.89 -3.72
C CYS A 157 4.33 -7.76 -4.85
N TYR A 158 3.56 -8.05 -5.89
CA TYR A 158 4.05 -8.86 -7.00
C TYR A 158 5.09 -8.11 -7.85
N ARG A 159 4.95 -6.79 -8.03
CA ARG A 159 5.96 -5.96 -8.73
C ARG A 159 7.29 -5.89 -7.97
N ALA A 160 7.25 -5.88 -6.63
CA ALA A 160 8.44 -5.98 -5.80
C ALA A 160 9.19 -7.29 -6.06
N ILE A 161 8.48 -8.41 -6.11
CA ILE A 161 9.04 -9.75 -6.41
C ILE A 161 9.62 -9.78 -7.83
N GLU A 162 8.95 -9.20 -8.82
CA GLU A 162 9.49 -9.12 -10.19
C GLU A 162 10.79 -8.31 -10.24
N SER A 163 10.89 -7.22 -9.48
CA SER A 163 12.13 -6.47 -9.35
C SER A 163 13.26 -7.34 -8.78
N LEU A 164 12.99 -8.14 -7.74
CA LEU A 164 13.98 -9.08 -7.20
C LEU A 164 14.38 -10.18 -8.19
N ARG A 165 13.44 -10.68 -8.99
CA ARG A 165 13.75 -11.62 -10.07
C ARG A 165 14.69 -11.01 -11.11
N HIS A 166 14.49 -9.75 -11.48
CA HIS A 166 15.40 -9.03 -12.37
C HIS A 166 16.78 -8.83 -11.74
N HIS A 167 16.84 -8.49 -10.44
CA HIS A 167 18.10 -8.44 -9.70
C HIS A 167 18.82 -9.80 -9.77
N CYS A 168 18.10 -10.88 -9.49
CA CYS A 168 18.61 -12.25 -9.51
C CYS A 168 19.15 -12.64 -10.89
N ALA A 169 18.41 -12.32 -11.95
CA ALA A 169 18.86 -12.57 -13.30
C ALA A 169 20.16 -11.81 -13.61
N ALA A 170 20.25 -10.53 -13.23
CA ALA A 170 21.43 -9.72 -13.49
C ALA A 170 22.68 -10.22 -12.76
N VAL A 171 22.58 -10.50 -11.45
CA VAL A 171 23.74 -10.95 -10.64
C VAL A 171 24.20 -12.37 -10.97
N HIS A 172 23.38 -13.17 -11.65
CA HIS A 172 23.72 -14.52 -12.10
C HIS A 172 23.98 -14.64 -13.61
N GLY A 173 24.05 -13.52 -14.35
CA GLY A 173 24.31 -13.55 -15.79
C GLY A 173 23.19 -14.20 -16.62
N LEU A 174 21.95 -14.11 -16.15
CA LEU A 174 20.75 -14.69 -16.76
C LEU A 174 19.81 -13.63 -17.34
N SER A 175 20.24 -12.38 -17.50
CA SER A 175 19.39 -11.28 -18.00
C SER A 175 18.73 -11.59 -19.35
N ASP A 176 19.45 -12.26 -20.25
CA ASP A 176 18.97 -12.66 -21.59
C ASP A 176 18.32 -14.05 -21.60
N ALA A 177 18.31 -14.76 -20.47
CA ALA A 177 17.65 -16.05 -20.37
C ALA A 177 16.12 -15.90 -20.44
N ASN A 178 15.43 -16.97 -20.83
CA ASN A 178 13.97 -16.97 -20.83
C ASN A 178 13.42 -16.80 -19.39
N LYS A 179 12.15 -16.37 -19.30
CA LYS A 179 11.50 -16.11 -18.01
C LYS A 179 11.49 -17.34 -17.09
N THR A 180 11.30 -18.53 -17.63
CA THR A 180 11.26 -19.79 -16.85
C THR A 180 12.57 -20.00 -16.11
N THR A 181 13.71 -19.91 -16.81
CA THR A 181 15.05 -20.04 -16.21
C THR A 181 15.31 -18.97 -15.16
N GLN A 182 14.89 -17.71 -15.40
CA GLN A 182 15.02 -16.64 -14.41
C GLN A 182 14.19 -16.91 -13.14
N TRP A 183 12.97 -17.41 -13.29
CA TRP A 183 12.10 -17.77 -12.16
C TRP A 183 12.63 -18.98 -11.38
N GLU A 184 13.13 -20.00 -12.06
CA GLU A 184 13.77 -21.16 -11.42
C GLU A 184 14.96 -20.73 -10.58
N LYS A 185 15.84 -19.88 -11.13
CA LYS A 185 16.97 -19.34 -10.38
C LYS A 185 16.52 -18.49 -9.19
N PHE A 186 15.54 -17.62 -9.39
CA PHE A 186 14.99 -16.80 -8.32
C PHE A 186 14.42 -17.64 -7.17
N ARG A 187 13.65 -18.70 -7.46
CA ARG A 187 13.14 -19.63 -6.45
C ARG A 187 14.26 -20.36 -5.72
N GLN A 188 15.30 -20.78 -6.44
CA GLN A 188 16.48 -21.40 -5.82
C GLN A 188 17.15 -20.47 -4.80
N VAL A 189 17.30 -19.19 -5.13
CA VAL A 189 17.98 -18.21 -4.27
C VAL A 189 17.10 -17.75 -3.11
N SER A 190 15.82 -17.47 -3.37
CA SER A 190 14.88 -16.99 -2.35
C SER A 190 14.35 -18.09 -1.43
N GLY A 191 14.46 -19.36 -1.84
CA GLY A 191 13.89 -20.49 -1.11
C GLY A 191 12.36 -20.55 -1.16
N CYS A 192 11.71 -19.73 -2.00
CA CYS A 192 10.26 -19.74 -2.11
C CYS A 192 9.75 -20.82 -3.06
N THR A 193 8.50 -21.23 -2.87
CA THR A 193 7.84 -22.21 -3.74
C THR A 193 7.13 -21.52 -4.90
N GLU A 194 6.91 -22.27 -5.98
CA GLU A 194 6.07 -21.80 -7.09
C GLU A 194 4.66 -21.43 -6.64
N GLU A 195 4.13 -22.16 -5.66
CA GLU A 195 2.78 -21.94 -5.16
C GLU A 195 2.62 -20.58 -4.47
N VAL A 196 3.58 -20.17 -3.64
CA VAL A 196 3.56 -18.85 -2.99
C VAL A 196 3.59 -17.73 -4.04
N LEU A 197 4.46 -17.86 -5.05
CA LEU A 197 4.54 -16.87 -6.14
C LEU A 197 3.24 -16.82 -6.96
N ARG A 198 2.64 -17.98 -7.24
CA ARG A 198 1.38 -18.08 -7.97
C ARG A 198 0.24 -17.42 -7.22
N GLN A 199 0.14 -17.62 -5.90
CA GLN A 199 -0.89 -17.00 -5.07
C GLN A 199 -0.79 -15.47 -5.10
N ILE A 200 0.41 -14.93 -4.92
CA ILE A 200 0.65 -13.48 -4.98
C ILE A 200 0.33 -12.92 -6.37
N LYS A 201 0.71 -13.64 -7.44
CA LYS A 201 0.40 -13.25 -8.82
C LYS A 201 -1.10 -13.25 -9.10
N VAL A 202 -1.83 -14.29 -8.71
CA VAL A 202 -3.29 -14.38 -8.94
C VAL A 202 -4.03 -13.21 -8.30
N ALA A 203 -3.60 -12.79 -7.10
CA ALA A 203 -4.16 -11.60 -6.45
C ALA A 203 -3.80 -10.28 -7.16
N ALA A 204 -2.65 -10.25 -7.84
CA ALA A 204 -2.14 -9.05 -8.51
C ALA A 204 -2.66 -8.87 -9.95
N ASP A 205 -2.89 -9.95 -10.70
CA ASP A 205 -3.19 -9.91 -12.13
C ASP A 205 -4.44 -9.06 -12.46
N PRO A 206 -5.58 -9.16 -11.77
CA PRO A 206 -6.74 -8.32 -12.09
C PRO A 206 -6.46 -6.81 -11.90
N LEU A 207 -5.76 -6.44 -10.83
CA LEU A 207 -5.35 -5.05 -10.56
C LEU A 207 -4.40 -4.52 -11.66
N ARG A 208 -3.52 -5.37 -12.20
CA ARG A 208 -2.65 -5.02 -13.34
C ARG A 208 -3.43 -4.70 -14.61
N HIS A 209 -4.64 -5.24 -14.72
CA HIS A 209 -5.53 -5.05 -15.85
C HIS A 209 -6.59 -3.97 -15.57
N GLY A 210 -6.49 -3.26 -14.45
CA GLY A 210 -7.40 -2.19 -14.06
C GLY A 210 -8.75 -2.69 -13.55
N GLU A 211 -8.87 -3.98 -13.22
CA GLU A 211 -10.05 -4.51 -12.55
C GLU A 211 -10.07 -4.08 -11.09
N VAL A 212 -11.27 -3.91 -10.55
CA VAL A 212 -11.44 -3.54 -9.14
C VAL A 212 -11.65 -4.81 -8.33
N LEU A 213 -10.72 -5.10 -7.42
CA LEU A 213 -10.84 -6.18 -6.45
C LEU A 213 -11.05 -5.59 -5.05
N GLY A 214 -12.09 -6.07 -4.37
CA GLY A 214 -12.20 -5.91 -2.93
C GLY A 214 -11.30 -6.94 -2.23
N GLY A 215 -10.52 -6.51 -1.25
CA GLY A 215 -9.74 -7.39 -0.37
C GLY A 215 -10.02 -7.09 1.09
N SER A 216 -10.11 -8.12 1.92
CA SER A 216 -10.23 -7.92 3.37
C SER A 216 -8.87 -7.54 3.98
N SER A 217 -8.89 -7.01 5.21
CA SER A 217 -7.66 -6.77 5.97
C SER A 217 -6.86 -8.07 6.18
N GLU A 218 -7.53 -9.21 6.33
CA GLU A 218 -6.89 -10.53 6.47
C GLU A 218 -6.18 -10.98 5.19
N ASP A 219 -6.79 -10.76 4.03
CA ASP A 219 -6.18 -11.09 2.73
C ASP A 219 -4.91 -10.26 2.51
N ARG A 220 -4.98 -8.98 2.90
CA ARG A 220 -3.86 -8.05 2.82
C ARG A 220 -2.72 -8.47 3.74
N GLU A 221 -3.03 -8.90 4.96
CA GLU A 221 -2.03 -9.44 5.90
C GLU A 221 -1.34 -10.69 5.34
N LYS A 222 -2.10 -11.65 4.80
CA LYS A 222 -1.52 -12.86 4.17
C LYS A 222 -0.59 -12.50 3.03
N LEU A 223 -0.99 -11.56 2.17
CA LEU A 223 -0.15 -11.06 1.08
C LEU A 223 1.14 -10.41 1.59
N PHE A 224 1.06 -9.57 2.63
CA PHE A 224 2.25 -8.96 3.23
C PHE A 224 3.21 -10.02 3.77
N MET A 225 2.72 -10.94 4.60
CA MET A 225 3.56 -11.96 5.22
C MET A 225 4.23 -12.85 4.16
N ALA A 226 3.48 -13.34 3.17
CA ALA A 226 4.02 -14.14 2.08
C ALA A 226 5.07 -13.38 1.25
N THR A 227 4.82 -12.10 0.95
CA THR A 227 5.76 -11.27 0.17
C THR A 227 7.04 -10.99 0.96
N TRP A 228 6.92 -10.64 2.24
CA TRP A 228 8.09 -10.38 3.10
C TRP A 228 8.97 -11.61 3.27
N ASP A 229 8.38 -12.80 3.39
CA ASP A 229 9.15 -14.03 3.50
C ASP A 229 9.93 -14.36 2.22
N VAL A 230 9.36 -14.08 1.04
CA VAL A 230 10.07 -14.19 -0.25
C VAL A 230 11.24 -13.19 -0.32
N VAL A 231 11.00 -11.94 0.06
CA VAL A 231 12.00 -10.87 0.03
C VAL A 231 13.16 -11.19 0.98
N ASP A 232 12.86 -11.58 2.22
CA ASP A 232 13.88 -11.92 3.21
C ASP A 232 14.65 -13.19 2.86
N GLY A 233 13.96 -14.20 2.30
CA GLY A 233 14.60 -15.37 1.73
C GLY A 233 15.62 -14.97 0.66
N TYR A 234 15.22 -14.09 -0.26
CA TYR A 234 16.08 -13.59 -1.32
C TYR A 234 17.28 -12.79 -0.79
N LEU A 235 17.03 -11.82 0.10
CA LEU A 235 18.09 -10.96 0.65
C LEU A 235 19.13 -11.73 1.47
N ARG A 236 18.76 -12.86 2.08
CA ARG A 236 19.71 -13.78 2.74
C ARG A 236 20.52 -14.60 1.75
N GLY A 237 19.99 -14.86 0.56
CA GLY A 237 20.61 -15.70 -0.47
C GLY A 237 21.54 -14.95 -1.43
N VAL A 238 21.63 -13.62 -1.34
CA VAL A 238 22.47 -12.76 -2.20
C VAL A 238 23.51 -11.97 -1.43
#